data_AF-A0A838D7B6-F1
#
_entry.id   AF-A0A838D7B6-F1
#
_cell.length_a   1.000
_cell.length_b   1.000
_cell.length_c   1.000
_cell.angle_alpha   90.00
_cell.angle_beta   90.00
_cell.angle_gamma   90.00
#
_symmetry.space_group_name_H-M   'P 1'
#
loop_
_entity.id
_entity.type
_entity.pdbx_description
1 polymer ?
#
loop_
_entity_poly.entity_id
_entity_poly.type
_entity_poly.pdbx_seq_one_letter_code
_entity_poly.pdbx_strand_id
1 'polypeptide(L)'
;MNRKKTVTNITVFFLITMLGVSALQVNQLIGMAFAQSENWYVGKGVKPDTYYTYEIKNADTNQGQPFTMTIYFKEYNETGKYWVAPTFVVDQGKVINGTL
;
A
#
# COMPACT_ATOMS: atom_id res chain seq x y z
N MET A 1 21.78 -13.57 -51.14
CA MET A 1 21.21 -13.53 -49.77
C MET A 1 20.10 -12.48 -49.73
N ASN A 2 18.88 -12.85 -49.32
CA ASN A 2 17.69 -11.98 -49.45
C ASN A 2 17.60 -11.00 -48.26
N ARG A 3 18.07 -9.76 -48.48
CA ARG A 3 18.22 -8.70 -47.47
C ARG A 3 16.97 -8.47 -46.61
N LYS A 4 15.76 -8.67 -47.17
CA LYS A 4 14.50 -8.57 -46.41
C LYS A 4 14.35 -9.66 -45.34
N LYS A 5 14.70 -10.92 -45.67
CA LYS A 5 14.66 -12.04 -44.71
C LYS A 5 15.67 -11.87 -43.58
N THR A 6 16.85 -11.32 -43.90
CA THR A 6 17.90 -11.04 -42.89
C THR A 6 17.45 -9.96 -41.91
N VAL A 7 16.81 -8.88 -42.39
CA VAL A 7 16.29 -7.81 -41.53
C VAL A 7 15.19 -8.31 -40.61
N THR A 8 14.20 -9.05 -41.14
CA THR A 8 13.10 -9.62 -40.33
C THR A 8 13.61 -10.52 -39.19
N ASN A 9 14.62 -11.36 -39.47
CA ASN A 9 15.19 -12.26 -38.46
C ASN A 9 15.92 -11.50 -37.34
N ILE A 10 16.58 -10.38 -37.66
CA ILE A 10 17.24 -9.53 -36.67
C ILE A 10 16.21 -8.84 -35.77
N THR A 11 15.11 -8.33 -36.33
CA THR A 11 14.05 -7.67 -35.55
C THR A 11 13.36 -8.64 -34.59
N VAL A 12 13.08 -9.87 -35.04
CA VAL A 12 12.49 -10.91 -34.20
C VAL A 12 13.42 -11.30 -33.05
N PHE A 13 14.72 -11.42 -33.32
CA PHE A 13 15.71 -11.71 -32.28
C PHE A 13 15.76 -10.60 -31.21
N PHE A 14 15.73 -9.33 -31.62
CA PHE A 14 15.71 -8.18 -30.70
C PHE A 14 14.44 -8.13 -29.82
N LEU A 15 13.28 -8.48 -30.37
CA LEU A 15 12.02 -8.51 -29.60
C LEU A 15 12.03 -9.62 -28.54
N ILE A 16 12.57 -10.80 -28.87
CA ILE A 16 12.63 -11.93 -27.93
C ILE A 16 13.61 -11.63 -26.77
N THR A 17 14.74 -10.97 -27.04
CA THR A 17 15.70 -10.61 -25.99
C THR A 17 15.14 -9.53 -25.05
N MET A 18 14.41 -8.55 -25.56
CA MET A 18 13.74 -7.53 -24.71
C MET A 18 12.67 -8.13 -23.79
N LEU A 19 11.86 -9.08 -24.28
CA LEU A 19 10.87 -9.80 -23.47
C LEU A 19 11.54 -10.61 -22.35
N GLY A 20 12.66 -11.29 -22.64
CA GLY A 20 13.40 -12.08 -21.65
C GLY A 20 13.99 -11.25 -20.49
N VAL A 21 14.46 -10.03 -20.76
CA VAL A 21 15.04 -9.15 -19.72
C VAL A 21 13.96 -8.57 -18.81
N SER A 22 12.76 -8.31 -19.33
CA SER A 22 11.64 -7.74 -18.56
C SER A 22 11.10 -8.70 -17.49
N ALA A 23 11.16 -10.01 -17.72
CA ALA A 23 10.67 -11.02 -16.78
C ALA A 23 11.54 -11.18 -15.53
N LEU A 24 12.81 -10.75 -15.57
CA LEU A 24 13.77 -10.90 -14.47
C LEU A 24 13.77 -9.72 -13.48
N GLN A 25 13.09 -8.61 -13.77
CA GLN A 25 13.16 -7.38 -12.98
C GLN A 25 12.03 -7.20 -11.95
N VAL A 26 11.07 -8.13 -11.86
CA VAL A 26 9.86 -7.92 -11.03
C VAL A 26 10.08 -8.21 -9.52
N ASN A 27 11.18 -8.86 -9.13
CA ASN A 27 11.36 -9.30 -7.74
C ASN A 27 12.03 -8.29 -6.79
N GLN A 28 12.48 -7.12 -7.26
CA GLN A 28 13.24 -6.18 -6.42
C GLN A 28 12.44 -5.00 -5.82
N LEU A 29 11.11 -4.96 -6.05
CA LEU A 29 10.26 -3.88 -5.55
C LEU A 29 9.37 -4.25 -4.35
N ILE A 30 9.59 -5.41 -3.73
CA ILE A 30 9.06 -5.66 -2.38
C ILE A 30 10.05 -5.06 -1.37
N GLY A 31 10.27 -3.76 -1.48
CA GLY A 31 10.89 -2.99 -0.41
C GLY A 31 9.94 -3.05 0.77
N MET A 32 10.41 -3.61 1.89
CA MET A 32 9.71 -3.45 3.17
C MET A 32 9.52 -1.95 3.38
N ALA A 33 8.26 -1.48 3.32
CA ALA A 33 7.91 -0.12 3.62
C ALA A 33 8.11 0.08 5.13
N PHE A 34 9.32 0.49 5.51
CA PHE A 34 9.59 0.91 6.87
C PHE A 34 9.05 2.33 7.04
N ALA A 35 8.36 2.54 8.16
CA ALA A 35 7.93 3.84 8.63
C ALA A 35 9.06 4.88 8.51
N GLN A 36 8.97 5.78 7.53
CA GLN A 36 9.89 6.91 7.40
C GLN A 36 9.52 7.93 8.51
N SER A 37 10.21 7.82 9.64
CA SER A 37 10.01 8.55 10.92
C SER A 37 8.91 8.02 11.84
N GLU A 38 9.17 8.06 13.16
CA GLU A 38 8.22 7.72 14.23
C GLU A 38 7.02 8.68 14.33
N ASN A 39 6.92 9.66 13.43
CA ASN A 39 5.93 10.74 13.54
C ASN A 39 4.52 10.31 13.10
N TRP A 40 4.37 9.15 12.47
CA TRP A 40 3.06 8.66 11.99
C TRP A 40 2.54 7.44 12.76
N TYR A 41 3.16 7.06 13.89
CA TYR A 41 2.68 5.90 14.64
C TYR A 41 1.34 6.22 15.31
N VAL A 42 0.26 5.66 14.74
CA VAL A 42 -1.08 5.76 15.30
C VAL A 42 -1.06 5.07 16.66
N GLY A 43 -0.98 5.85 17.75
CA GLY A 43 -0.83 5.30 19.10
C GLY A 43 0.19 5.99 20.02
N LYS A 44 1.14 6.78 19.50
CA LYS A 44 2.12 7.46 20.36
C LYS A 44 1.44 8.58 21.15
N GLY A 45 1.44 8.46 22.48
CA GLY A 45 0.75 9.40 23.38
C GLY A 45 -0.76 9.18 23.49
N VAL A 46 -1.28 8.10 22.91
CA VAL A 46 -2.69 7.73 23.02
C VAL A 46 -2.99 7.14 24.39
N LYS A 47 -4.16 7.47 24.93
CA LYS A 47 -4.70 6.90 26.16
C LYS A 47 -5.67 5.77 25.82
N PRO A 48 -5.79 4.75 26.69
CA PRO A 48 -6.87 3.77 26.57
C PRO A 48 -8.23 4.46 26.60
N ASP A 49 -9.22 3.79 26.03
CA ASP A 49 -10.58 4.28 25.87
C ASP A 49 -10.70 5.63 25.14
N THR A 50 -9.95 5.81 24.05
CA THR A 50 -9.97 7.06 23.26
C THR A 50 -10.27 6.81 21.79
N TYR A 51 -11.02 7.73 21.18
CA TYR A 51 -11.33 7.72 19.75
C TYR A 51 -10.54 8.80 19.03
N TYR A 52 -9.99 8.44 17.87
CA TYR A 52 -9.42 9.40 16.92
C TYR A 52 -10.08 9.22 15.57
N THR A 53 -10.52 10.33 14.98
CA THR A 53 -11.17 10.36 13.68
C THR A 53 -10.36 11.21 12.73
N TYR A 54 -10.04 10.65 11.56
CA TYR A 54 -9.24 11.26 10.53
C TYR A 54 -10.04 11.30 9.22
N GLU A 55 -10.02 12.46 8.55
CA GLU A 55 -10.38 12.52 7.14
C GLU A 55 -9.16 12.14 6.31
N ILE A 56 -9.27 11.07 5.53
CA ILE A 56 -8.21 10.62 4.64
C ILE A 56 -8.49 11.21 3.27
N LYS A 57 -7.59 12.11 2.83
CA LYS A 57 -7.69 12.78 1.55
C LYS A 57 -6.34 12.78 0.85
N ASN A 58 -6.24 11.98 -0.20
CA ASN A 58 -5.08 11.94 -1.08
C ASN A 58 -5.58 11.68 -2.51
N ALA A 59 -4.96 12.29 -3.51
CA ALA A 59 -5.32 12.14 -4.92
C ALA A 59 -5.26 10.67 -5.38
N ASP A 60 -4.30 9.90 -4.86
CA ASP A 60 -4.10 8.50 -5.26
C ASP A 60 -4.92 7.50 -4.42
N THR A 61 -5.59 7.96 -3.35
CA THR A 61 -6.41 7.09 -2.49
C THR A 61 -7.88 7.22 -2.85
N ASN A 62 -8.58 6.08 -2.97
CA ASN A 62 -10.02 6.02 -3.25
C ASN A 62 -10.45 6.90 -4.45
N GLN A 63 -9.65 6.90 -5.53
CA GLN A 63 -9.89 7.72 -6.72
C GLN A 63 -10.04 9.23 -6.41
N GLY A 64 -9.34 9.71 -5.38
CA GLY A 64 -9.39 11.09 -4.91
C GLY A 64 -10.61 11.43 -4.05
N GLN A 65 -11.52 10.47 -3.80
CA GLN A 65 -12.67 10.66 -2.93
C GLN A 65 -12.25 10.54 -1.46
N PRO A 66 -12.45 11.60 -0.65
CA PRO A 66 -12.16 11.53 0.78
C PRO A 66 -13.05 10.50 1.47
N PHE A 67 -12.52 9.85 2.50
CA PHE A 67 -13.29 8.99 3.40
C PHE A 67 -12.85 9.24 4.85
N THR A 68 -13.70 8.86 5.79
CA THR A 68 -13.41 9.03 7.22
C THR A 68 -12.96 7.71 7.83
N MET A 69 -11.88 7.73 8.60
CA MET A 69 -11.41 6.60 9.40
C MET A 69 -11.47 6.97 10.88
N THR A 70 -12.12 6.14 11.68
CA THR A 70 -12.14 6.25 13.15
C THR A 70 -11.43 5.06 13.75
N ILE A 71 -10.49 5.32 14.65
CA ILE A 71 -9.73 4.29 15.39
C ILE A 71 -10.09 4.45 16.85
N TYR A 72 -10.56 3.37 17.46
CA TYR A 72 -10.84 3.28 18.88
C TYR A 72 -9.69 2.57 19.58
N PHE A 73 -8.90 3.27 20.38
CA PHE A 73 -7.85 2.67 21.18
C PHE A 73 -8.42 2.16 22.49
N LYS A 74 -8.85 0.89 22.49
CA LYS A 74 -9.52 0.29 23.63
C LYS A 74 -8.56 0.12 24.80
N GLU A 75 -7.47 -0.61 24.58
CA GLU A 75 -6.46 -0.92 25.60
C GLU A 75 -5.11 -1.25 24.96
N TYR A 76 -4.03 -1.06 25.72
CA TYR A 76 -2.70 -1.45 25.29
C TYR A 76 -2.33 -2.81 25.90
N ASN A 77 -2.01 -3.77 25.05
CA ASN A 77 -1.55 -5.09 25.46
C ASN A 77 -0.06 -5.04 25.79
N GLU A 78 0.26 -4.99 27.09
CA GLU A 78 1.64 -4.92 27.58
C GLU A 78 2.46 -6.18 27.26
N THR A 79 1.84 -7.35 27.15
CA THR A 79 2.51 -8.62 26.85
C THR A 79 2.91 -8.69 25.38
N GLY A 80 2.01 -8.29 24.49
CA GLY A 80 2.22 -8.32 23.04
C GLY A 80 2.80 -7.04 22.45
N LYS A 81 2.88 -5.96 23.23
CA LYS A 81 3.35 -4.63 22.82
C LYS A 81 2.57 -4.06 21.63
N TYR A 82 1.24 -4.13 21.67
CA TYR A 82 0.34 -3.59 20.65
C TYR A 82 -0.93 -2.99 21.25
N TRP A 83 -1.61 -2.11 20.49
CA TRP A 83 -2.92 -1.58 20.85
C TRP A 83 -4.05 -2.48 20.34
N VAL A 84 -5.04 -2.76 21.19
CA VAL A 84 -6.31 -3.32 20.73
C VAL A 84 -7.13 -2.18 20.13
N ALA A 85 -7.11 -2.07 18.79
CA ALA A 85 -7.62 -0.89 18.10
C ALA A 85 -8.68 -1.20 17.02
N PRO A 86 -9.97 -1.40 17.39
CA PRO A 86 -11.06 -1.45 16.43
C PRO A 86 -11.09 -0.20 15.55
N THR A 87 -11.27 -0.41 14.25
CA THR A 87 -11.22 0.63 13.22
C THR A 87 -12.48 0.61 12.39
N PHE A 88 -13.02 1.79 12.10
CA PHE A 88 -14.24 2.01 11.35
C PHE A 88 -13.95 2.96 10.20
N VAL A 89 -14.17 2.50 8.97
CA VAL A 89 -14.05 3.32 7.77
C VAL A 89 -15.46 3.65 7.29
N VAL A 90 -15.75 4.94 7.15
CA VAL A 90 -16.99 5.43 6.54
C VAL A 90 -16.65 5.99 5.17
N ASP A 91 -17.12 5.30 4.15
CA ASP A 91 -16.94 5.69 2.75
C ASP A 91 -18.29 5.68 2.04
N GLN A 92 -18.68 6.82 1.47
CA GLN A 92 -19.97 7.01 0.79
C GLN A 92 -21.19 6.52 1.61
N GLY A 93 -21.16 6.70 2.93
CA GLY A 93 -22.22 6.26 3.84
C GLY A 93 -22.21 4.76 4.19
N LYS A 94 -21.29 3.98 3.62
CA LYS A 94 -21.04 2.59 4.00
C LYS A 94 -20.00 2.52 5.11
N VAL A 95 -20.28 1.73 6.14
CA VAL A 95 -19.34 1.46 7.23
C VAL A 95 -18.63 0.13 6.97
N ILE A 96 -17.29 0.16 7.06
CA ILE A 96 -16.42 -1.01 6.96
C ILE A 96 -15.65 -1.12 8.27
N ASN A 97 -15.73 -2.29 8.91
CA ASN A 97 -15.13 -2.53 10.22
C ASN A 97 -13.85 -3.35 10.08
N GLY A 98 -12.85 -3.06 10.91
CA GLY A 98 -11.60 -3.79 10.98
C GLY A 98 -10.89 -3.59 12.32
N THR A 99 -9.64 -4.05 12.39
CA THR A 99 -8.74 -3.87 13.55
C THR A 99 -7.34 -3.56 13.03
N LEU A 100 -6.63 -2.67 13.73
CA LEU A 100 -5.21 -2.39 13.49
C LEU A 100 -4.31 -3.20 14.41
#